data_AF-A0A4U9W930-F1
#
_entry.id   AF-A0A4U9W930-F1
#
_cell.length_a   1.000
_cell.length_b   1.000
_cell.length_c   1.000
_cell.angle_alpha   90.00
_cell.angle_beta   90.00
_cell.angle_gamma   90.00
#
_symmetry.space_group_name_H-M   'P 1'
#
loop_
_entity.id
_entity.type
_entity.pdbx_description
1 polymer ?
#
loop_
_entity_poly.entity_id
_entity_poly.type
_entity_poly.pdbx_seq_one_letter_code
_entity_poly.pdbx_strand_id
1 'polypeptide(L)'
;MSVHELAEMLRTRLLGKRERELTMVFESFGFKHGIPIDADYVFDVRFLPNPHWDPKLRPMTGLDKPVASFLDRHTEVHNFIYQTRSYLEQWLPMLEDQQPQLSDRRHWLYRR
;
A
#
# COMPACT_ATOMS: atom_id res chain seq x y z
N MET A 1 19.14 -26.55 11.51
CA MET A 1 19.25 -25.31 12.30
C MET A 1 20.65 -24.77 12.20
N SER A 2 20.83 -23.65 11.51
CA SER A 2 22.13 -22.97 11.44
C SER A 2 22.38 -22.18 12.73
N VAL A 3 23.65 -21.89 13.02
CA VAL A 3 24.06 -21.01 14.14
C VAL A 3 23.36 -19.64 14.05
N HIS A 4 23.04 -19.20 12.84
CA HIS A 4 22.33 -17.95 12.58
C HIS A 4 20.88 -18.00 13.04
N GLU A 5 20.17 -19.10 12.78
CA GLU A 5 18.78 -19.30 13.21
C GLU A 5 18.66 -19.35 14.75
N LEU A 6 19.64 -19.94 15.43
CA LEU A 6 19.69 -19.96 16.89
C LEU A 6 19.94 -18.57 17.49
N ALA A 7 20.83 -17.79 16.88
CA ALA A 7 21.13 -16.43 17.32
C ALA A 7 19.91 -15.49 17.16
N GLU A 8 19.19 -15.61 16.04
CA GLU A 8 17.97 -14.83 15.80
C GLU A 8 16.83 -15.22 16.74
N MET A 9 16.70 -16.51 17.07
CA MET A 9 15.71 -16.99 18.04
C MET A 9 15.98 -16.44 19.45
N LEU A 10 17.25 -16.39 19.86
CA LEU A 10 17.68 -15.84 21.15
C LEU A 10 17.48 -14.32 21.20
N ARG A 11 17.81 -13.60 20.13
CA ARG A 11 17.55 -12.15 20.01
C ARG A 11 16.06 -11.84 20.15
N THR A 12 15.21 -12.60 19.45
CA THR A 12 13.76 -12.45 19.48
C THR A 12 13.19 -12.65 20.89
N ARG A 13 13.71 -13.62 21.66
CA ARG A 13 13.26 -13.89 23.04
C ARG A 13 13.79 -12.90 24.08
N LEU A 14 15.01 -12.38 23.89
CA LEU A 14 15.70 -11.56 24.89
C LEU A 14 15.39 -10.05 24.76
N LEU A 15 15.16 -9.55 23.55
CA LEU A 15 14.93 -8.12 23.31
C LEU A 15 13.46 -7.70 23.40
N GLY A 16 12.54 -8.68 23.49
CA GLY A 16 11.10 -8.43 23.40
C GLY A 16 10.71 -7.99 21.99
N LYS A 17 9.51 -8.36 21.52
CA LYS A 17 8.93 -7.75 20.32
C LYS A 17 8.74 -6.27 20.62
N ARG A 18 9.64 -5.41 20.13
CA ARG A 18 9.22 -4.05 19.77
C ARG A 18 8.17 -4.26 18.69
N GLU A 19 6.90 -4.11 19.03
CA GLU A 19 5.81 -4.03 18.05
C GLU A 19 6.10 -2.81 17.17
N ARG A 20 6.88 -3.03 16.12
CA ARG A 20 6.95 -2.08 15.01
C ARG A 20 5.72 -2.38 14.18
N GLU A 21 4.67 -1.60 14.43
CA GLU A 21 3.46 -1.65 13.63
C GLU A 21 3.80 -1.25 12.18
N LEU A 22 3.28 -2.03 11.22
CA LEU A 22 3.37 -1.70 9.81
C LEU A 22 2.51 -0.45 9.54
N THR A 23 3.11 0.61 9.02
CA THR A 23 2.36 1.77 8.52
C THR A 23 2.08 1.60 7.03
N MET A 24 0.81 1.52 6.66
CA MET A 24 0.38 1.49 5.25
C MET A 24 0.08 2.91 4.78
N VAL A 25 0.69 3.32 3.67
CA VAL A 25 0.40 4.61 3.02
C VAL A 25 -0.37 4.35 1.74
N PHE A 26 -1.54 4.96 1.62
CA PHE A 26 -2.34 4.95 0.39
C PHE A 26 -2.26 6.33 -0.24
N GLU A 27 -1.69 6.40 -1.44
CA GLU A 27 -1.57 7.63 -2.21
C GLU A 27 -2.22 7.49 -3.58
N SER A 28 -2.76 8.61 -4.08
CA SER A 28 -3.31 8.69 -5.42
C SER A 28 -2.43 9.59 -6.27
N PHE A 29 -2.19 9.18 -7.52
CA PHE A 29 -1.37 9.93 -8.45
C PHE A 29 -1.99 9.91 -9.85
N GLY A 30 -1.54 10.82 -10.71
CA GLY A 30 -1.89 10.81 -12.13
C GLY A 30 -0.68 10.42 -12.97
N PHE A 31 -0.81 9.42 -13.85
CA PHE A 31 0.29 8.94 -14.72
C PHE A 31 1.01 10.03 -15.52
N LYS A 32 0.34 11.14 -15.85
CA LYS A 32 0.95 12.31 -16.50
C LYS A 32 2.07 12.97 -15.68
N HIS A 33 2.10 12.73 -14.37
CA HIS A 33 3.09 13.27 -13.43
C HIS A 33 4.13 12.22 -13.00
N GLY A 34 4.11 11.02 -13.59
CA GLY A 34 4.96 9.91 -13.21
C GLY A 34 4.40 9.09 -12.04
N ILE A 35 5.05 7.98 -11.75
CA ILE A 35 4.75 7.11 -10.61
C ILE A 35 5.56 7.61 -9.40
N PRO A 36 4.98 7.66 -8.18
CA PRO A 36 5.73 7.96 -6.96
C PRO A 36 6.96 7.05 -6.81
N ILE A 37 8.08 7.62 -6.39
CA ILE A 37 9.37 6.92 -6.35
C ILE A 37 9.48 5.90 -5.21
N ASP A 38 8.63 6.03 -4.21
CA ASP A 38 8.59 5.26 -2.97
C ASP A 38 7.40 4.29 -2.92
N ALA A 39 6.65 4.14 -4.02
CA ALA A 39 5.54 3.20 -4.11
C ALA A 39 6.03 1.74 -4.25
N ASP A 40 5.65 0.88 -3.30
CA ASP A 40 5.87 -0.58 -3.36
C ASP A 40 4.88 -1.27 -4.31
N TYR A 41 3.64 -0.79 -4.35
CA TYR A 41 2.56 -1.33 -5.20
C TYR A 41 1.91 -0.21 -6.01
N VAL A 42 1.63 -0.50 -7.28
CA VAL A 42 0.93 0.43 -8.19
C VAL A 42 -0.27 -0.28 -8.80
N PHE A 43 -1.45 0.28 -8.59
CA PHE A 43 -2.71 -0.20 -9.15
C PHE A 43 -3.24 0.81 -10.18
N ASP A 44 -3.25 0.44 -11.46
CA ASP A 44 -3.80 1.28 -12.52
C ASP A 44 -5.33 1.15 -12.57
N VAL A 45 -6.05 2.26 -12.33
CA VAL A 45 -7.53 2.31 -12.30
C VAL A 45 -8.15 2.97 -13.53
N ARG A 46 -7.36 3.30 -14.56
CA ARG A 46 -7.84 4.04 -15.75
C ARG A 46 -8.90 3.31 -16.57
N PHE A 47 -9.06 2.01 -16.37
CA PHE A 47 -10.10 1.20 -17.02
C PHE A 47 -11.48 1.31 -16.34
N LEU A 48 -11.56 1.90 -15.14
CA LEU A 48 -12.82 2.11 -14.42
C LEU A 48 -13.64 3.28 -15.03
N PRO A 49 -14.95 3.37 -14.69
CA PRO A 49 -15.80 4.48 -15.12
C PRO A 49 -15.21 5.85 -14.77
N ASN A 50 -15.12 6.71 -15.78
CA ASN A 50 -14.45 8.00 -15.65
C ASN A 50 -15.44 9.16 -15.39
N PRO A 51 -15.41 9.80 -14.20
CA PRO A 51 -16.30 10.92 -13.88
C PRO A 51 -16.04 12.16 -14.75
N HIS A 52 -14.88 12.28 -15.41
CA HIS A 52 -14.58 13.40 -16.30
C HIS A 52 -15.47 13.46 -17.55
N TRP A 53 -16.25 12.42 -17.86
CA TRP A 53 -17.23 12.50 -18.95
C TRP A 53 -18.45 13.34 -18.59
N ASP A 54 -18.77 13.53 -17.30
CA ASP A 54 -19.79 14.48 -16.85
C ASP A 54 -19.16 15.87 -16.64
N PRO A 55 -19.53 16.90 -17.42
CA PRO A 55 -19.00 18.25 -17.27
C PRO A 55 -19.18 18.84 -15.86
N LYS A 56 -20.21 18.42 -15.12
CA LYS A 56 -20.47 18.89 -13.74
C LYS A 56 -19.47 18.32 -12.74
N LEU A 57 -18.94 17.12 -13.01
CA LEU A 57 -17.99 16.43 -12.14
C LEU A 57 -16.53 16.75 -12.48
N ARG A 58 -16.24 17.20 -13.71
CA ARG A 58 -14.88 17.57 -14.14
C ARG A 58 -14.09 18.49 -13.19
N PRO A 59 -14.68 19.55 -12.60
CA PRO A 59 -13.94 20.42 -11.69
C PRO A 59 -13.84 19.85 -10.26
N MET A 60 -14.51 18.73 -9.97
CA MET A 60 -14.55 18.11 -8.66
C MET A 60 -13.44 17.06 -8.51
N THR A 61 -13.19 16.68 -7.26
CA THR A 61 -12.22 15.66 -6.85
C THR A 61 -12.94 14.41 -6.37
N GLY A 62 -12.22 13.28 -6.26
CA GLY A 62 -12.77 12.04 -5.70
C GLY A 62 -13.23 12.15 -4.24
N LEU A 63 -12.84 13.20 -3.52
CA LEU A 63 -13.28 13.47 -2.15
C LEU A 63 -14.66 14.15 -2.10
N ASP A 64 -15.10 14.73 -3.21
CA ASP A 64 -16.39 15.41 -3.29
C ASP A 64 -17.53 14.39 -3.41
N LYS A 65 -18.58 14.56 -2.59
CA LYS A 65 -19.75 13.65 -2.56
C LYS A 65 -20.31 13.31 -3.94
N PRO A 66 -20.47 14.25 -4.90
CA PRO A 66 -21.00 13.93 -6.21
C PRO A 66 -20.12 12.94 -7.01
N VAL A 67 -18.80 13.03 -6.88
CA VAL A 67 -17.87 12.09 -7.53
C VAL A 67 -17.88 10.74 -6.81
N ALA A 68 -17.90 10.74 -5.47
CA ALA A 68 -18.03 9.52 -4.69
C ALA A 68 -19.32 8.77 -5.05
N SER A 69 -20.48 9.47 -5.10
CA SER A 69 -21.76 8.87 -5.51
C SER A 69 -21.78 8.44 -6.98
N PHE A 70 -21.07 9.15 -7.86
CA PHE A 70 -20.89 8.68 -9.25
C PHE A 70 -20.18 7.34 -9.27
N LEU A 71 -19.08 7.17 -8.54
CA LEU A 71 -18.30 5.93 -8.53
C LEU A 71 -19.04 4.80 -7.80
N ASP A 72 -19.76 5.11 -6.72
CA ASP A 72 -20.49 4.15 -5.88
C ASP A 72 -21.61 3.40 -6.63
N ARG A 73 -22.16 4.00 -7.69
CA ARG A 73 -23.21 3.34 -8.50
C ARG A 73 -22.67 2.25 -9.43
N HIS A 74 -21.35 2.15 -9.59
CA HIS A 74 -20.69 1.23 -10.52
C HIS A 74 -20.17 0.01 -9.76
N THR A 75 -20.74 -1.16 -10.01
CA THR A 75 -20.37 -2.41 -9.32
C THR A 75 -18.92 -2.82 -9.59
N GLU A 76 -18.40 -2.49 -10.77
CA GLU A 76 -17.01 -2.70 -11.15
C GLU A 76 -16.02 -1.93 -10.25
N VAL A 77 -16.39 -0.76 -9.73
CA VAL A 77 -15.56 0.02 -8.80
C VAL A 77 -15.47 -0.70 -7.46
N HIS A 78 -16.62 -1.15 -6.93
CA HIS A 78 -16.67 -1.92 -5.69
C HIS A 78 -15.91 -3.22 -5.79
N ASN A 79 -16.07 -3.95 -6.90
CA ASN A 79 -15.34 -5.18 -7.16
C ASN A 79 -13.83 -4.93 -7.20
N PHE A 80 -13.39 -3.84 -7.83
CA PHE A 80 -11.97 -3.52 -7.87
C PHE A 80 -11.39 -3.22 -6.48
N ILE A 81 -12.10 -2.43 -5.67
CA ILE A 81 -11.71 -2.14 -4.29
C ILE A 81 -11.62 -3.43 -3.48
N TYR A 82 -12.65 -4.29 -3.57
CA TYR A 82 -12.71 -5.56 -2.87
C TYR A 82 -11.53 -6.48 -3.26
N GLN A 83 -11.32 -6.70 -4.56
CA GLN A 83 -10.26 -7.59 -5.04
C GLN A 83 -8.86 -7.05 -4.71
N THR A 84 -8.65 -5.73 -4.83
CA THR A 84 -7.37 -5.10 -4.48
C THR A 84 -7.07 -5.25 -2.99
N ARG A 85 -8.06 -5.00 -2.14
CA ARG A 85 -7.93 -5.22 -0.70
C ARG A 85 -7.64 -6.68 -0.38
N SER A 86 -8.39 -7.63 -0.94
CA SER A 86 -8.19 -9.06 -0.69
C SER A 86 -6.83 -9.54 -1.15
N TYR A 87 -6.34 -9.03 -2.29
CA TYR A 87 -4.98 -9.28 -2.75
C TYR A 87 -3.94 -8.77 -1.74
N LEU A 88 -4.07 -7.53 -1.25
CA LEU A 88 -3.15 -6.98 -0.25
C LEU A 88 -3.19 -7.76 1.07
N GLU A 89 -4.38 -8.13 1.56
CA GLU A 89 -4.58 -8.91 2.79
C GLU A 89 -3.89 -10.29 2.72
N GLN A 90 -3.79 -10.89 1.52
CA GLN A 90 -3.09 -12.16 1.34
C GLN A 90 -1.60 -12.07 1.66
N TRP A 91 -0.97 -10.93 1.38
CA TRP A 91 0.48 -10.73 1.54
C TRP A 91 0.84 -9.93 2.79
N LEU A 92 -0.13 -9.25 3.39
CA LEU A 92 0.07 -8.36 4.54
C LEU A 92 0.83 -9.03 5.71
N PRO A 93 0.54 -10.28 6.12
CA PRO A 93 1.29 -10.92 7.21
C PRO A 93 2.78 -11.08 6.88
N MET A 94 3.12 -11.32 5.61
CA MET A 94 4.52 -11.47 5.19
C MET A 94 5.24 -10.12 5.14
N LEU A 95 4.53 -9.04 4.80
CA LEU A 95 5.08 -7.68 4.79
C LEU A 95 5.36 -7.20 6.22
N GLU A 96 4.48 -7.51 7.17
CA GLU A 96 4.68 -7.23 8.60
C GLU A 96 5.94 -7.92 9.14
N ASP A 97 6.17 -9.19 8.78
CA ASP A 97 7.35 -9.96 9.19
C ASP A 97 8.67 -9.50 8.54
N GLN A 98 8.63 -8.79 7.40
CA GLN A 98 9.83 -8.30 6.70
C GLN A 98 10.34 -6.93 7.18
N GLN A 99 9.49 -6.08 7.75
CA GLN A 99 9.87 -4.76 8.26
C GLN A 99 11.01 -4.77 9.30
N PRO A 100 11.10 -5.74 10.23
CA PRO A 100 12.25 -5.87 11.13
C PRO A 100 13.60 -5.96 10.39
N GLN A 101 13.64 -6.63 9.23
CA GLN A 101 14.87 -6.94 8.48
C GLN A 101 15.32 -5.79 7.56
N LEU A 102 14.37 -5.05 6.99
CA LEU A 102 14.64 -3.90 6.11
C LEU A 102 15.08 -2.65 6.87
N SER A 103 14.58 -2.44 8.10
CA SER A 103 15.05 -1.35 8.96
C SER A 103 16.54 -1.51 9.31
N ASP A 104 17.05 -2.73 9.44
CA ASP A 104 18.46 -2.97 9.75
C ASP A 104 19.34 -2.74 8.51
N ARG A 105 18.84 -3.09 7.31
CA ARG A 105 19.54 -2.84 6.04
C ARG A 105 19.59 -1.36 5.63
N ARG A 106 18.54 -0.58 5.91
CA ARG A 106 18.54 0.88 5.63
C ARG A 106 19.58 1.65 6.45
N HIS A 107 19.98 1.13 7.61
CA HIS A 107 21.01 1.76 8.44
C HIS A 107 22.43 1.66 7.81
N TRP A 108 22.66 0.70 6.93
CA TRP A 108 23.96 0.52 6.25
C TRP A 108 24.08 1.33 4.94
N LEU A 109 22.98 1.63 4.27
CA LEU A 109 23.00 2.28 2.96
C LEU A 109 23.16 3.82 3.01
N TYR A 110 22.99 4.44 4.18
CA TYR A 110 23.14 5.90 4.37
C TYR A 110 24.45 6.34 5.03
N ARG A 111 25.43 5.42 5.18
CA ARG A 111 26.75 5.74 5.73
C ARG A 111 27.84 5.64 4.64
N ARG A 112 27.77 6.51 3.64
CA ARG A 112 28.91 6.94 2.81
C ARG A 112 28.71 8.38 2.36
#